data_AF-A0A0G1PHQ2-F1
#
_entry.id   AF-A0A0G1PHQ2-F1
#
_cell.length_a   1.000
_cell.length_b   1.000
_cell.length_c   1.000
_cell.angle_alpha   90.00
_cell.angle_beta   90.00
_cell.angle_gamma   90.00
#
_symmetry.space_group_name_H-M   'P 1'
#
loop_
_entity.id
_entity.type
_entity.pdbx_description
1 polymer ?
#
loop_
_entity_poly.entity_id
_entity_poly.type
_entity_poly.pdbx_seq_one_letter_code
_entity_poly.pdbx_strand_id
1 'polypeptide(L)'
;MKRLEEEQEKLLKMEDVLKNRLIGQDEAVSIVANAIRRSRAGVSEESRPIGSFIFLGPTGVGKTELAKALAEFMFDSEQAIIRLDMSEYMERHAAAKMIGSPPGYVGYEEGGQLTEQIRRRPYSIILFDEIEKAHPEVFNMLLQILDEGRLTDS
;
A
#
# COMPACT_ATOMS: atom_id res chain seq x y z
N MET A 1 -23.15 14.04 8.82
CA MET A 1 -23.97 13.09 8.05
C MET A 1 -23.69 13.23 6.56
N LYS A 2 -23.93 14.39 5.93
CA LYS A 2 -23.74 14.59 4.48
C LYS A 2 -22.40 14.09 3.89
N ARG A 3 -21.26 14.37 4.55
CA ARG A 3 -19.93 13.88 4.11
C ARG A 3 -19.76 12.36 4.15
N LEU A 4 -20.40 11.68 5.11
CA LEU A 4 -20.32 10.22 5.27
C LEU A 4 -21.22 9.52 4.25
N GLU A 5 -22.39 10.09 3.98
CA GLU A 5 -23.30 9.62 2.93
C GLU A 5 -22.67 9.81 1.54
N GLU A 6 -22.06 10.97 1.28
CA GLU A 6 -21.31 11.25 0.04
C GLU A 6 -20.13 10.27 -0.14
N GLU A 7 -19.40 9.96 0.94
CA GLU A 7 -18.31 8.98 0.90
C GLU A 7 -18.84 7.55 0.65
N GLN A 8 -19.93 7.15 1.28
CA GLN A 8 -20.57 5.84 1.03
C GLN A 8 -21.05 5.71 -0.43
N GLU A 9 -21.74 6.72 -0.96
CA GLU A 9 -22.17 6.74 -2.35
C GLU A 9 -20.99 6.70 -3.32
N LYS A 10 -19.88 7.39 -3.00
CA LYS A 10 -18.64 7.30 -3.76
C LYS A 10 -18.14 5.85 -3.78
N LEU A 11 -17.98 5.21 -2.62
CA LEU A 11 -17.47 3.84 -2.48
C LEU A 11 -18.33 2.77 -3.19
N LEU A 12 -19.65 2.98 -3.28
CA LEU A 12 -20.54 2.08 -4.03
C LEU A 12 -20.22 2.05 -5.53
N LYS A 13 -19.69 3.15 -6.08
CA LYS A 13 -19.31 3.27 -7.49
C LYS A 13 -17.87 2.87 -7.77
N MET A 14 -17.10 2.47 -6.75
CA MET A 14 -15.66 2.22 -6.87
C MET A 14 -15.34 1.18 -7.95
N GLU A 15 -16.03 0.05 -7.97
CA GLU A 15 -15.76 -1.00 -8.95
C GLU A 15 -15.96 -0.52 -10.39
N ASP A 16 -17.07 0.19 -10.65
CA ASP A 16 -17.37 0.70 -11.99
C ASP A 16 -16.32 1.72 -12.44
N VAL A 17 -15.92 2.63 -11.54
CA VAL A 17 -14.89 3.63 -11.83
C VAL A 17 -13.54 2.96 -12.14
N LEU A 18 -13.14 1.97 -11.33
CA LEU A 18 -11.88 1.26 -11.52
C LEU A 18 -11.90 0.39 -12.80
N LYS A 19 -12.99 -0.31 -13.11
CA LYS A 19 -13.13 -1.15 -14.32
C LYS A 19 -13.07 -0.34 -15.61
N ASN A 20 -13.56 0.90 -15.62
CA ASN A 20 -13.43 1.78 -16.78
C ASN A 20 -11.96 2.07 -17.15
N ARG A 21 -11.05 2.00 -16.17
CA ARG A 21 -9.62 2.21 -16.35
C ARG A 21 -8.84 0.91 -16.50
N LEU A 22 -9.24 -0.14 -15.78
CA LEU A 22 -8.61 -1.46 -15.80
C LEU A 22 -9.47 -2.49 -16.53
N ILE A 23 -9.24 -2.59 -17.85
CA ILE A 23 -9.95 -3.54 -18.71
C ILE A 23 -9.45 -4.97 -18.44
N GLY A 24 -10.38 -5.88 -18.17
CA GLY A 24 -10.10 -7.31 -18.02
C GLY A 24 -9.48 -7.73 -16.68
N GLN A 25 -9.50 -6.85 -15.67
CA GLN A 25 -9.00 -7.13 -14.31
C GLN A 25 -10.14 -7.10 -13.26
N ASP A 26 -11.34 -7.52 -13.66
CA ASP A 26 -12.58 -7.41 -12.88
C ASP A 26 -12.48 -8.06 -11.49
N GLU A 27 -11.81 -9.21 -11.41
CA GLU A 27 -11.61 -9.94 -10.15
C GLU A 27 -10.74 -9.13 -9.18
N ALA A 28 -9.58 -8.65 -9.63
CA ALA A 28 -8.68 -7.83 -8.81
C ALA A 28 -9.37 -6.55 -8.34
N VAL A 29 -10.11 -5.88 -9.23
CA VAL A 29 -10.90 -4.69 -8.90
C VAL A 29 -11.95 -5.00 -7.83
N SER A 30 -12.70 -6.09 -7.97
CA SER A 30 -13.75 -6.45 -7.00
C SER A 30 -13.17 -6.82 -5.64
N ILE A 31 -12.06 -7.56 -5.60
CA ILE A 31 -11.37 -7.92 -4.35
C ILE A 31 -10.93 -6.66 -3.59
N VAL A 32 -10.29 -5.71 -4.28
CA VAL A 32 -9.85 -4.44 -3.69
C VAL A 32 -11.04 -3.63 -3.20
N ALA A 33 -12.05 -3.43 -4.05
CA ALA A 33 -13.20 -2.62 -3.69
C ALA A 33 -13.99 -3.18 -2.50
N ASN A 34 -14.11 -4.50 -2.42
CA ASN A 34 -14.73 -5.18 -1.28
C ASN A 34 -13.96 -4.95 0.02
N ALA A 35 -12.63 -4.99 0.00
CA ALA A 35 -11.83 -4.73 1.20
C ALA A 35 -12.01 -3.30 1.72
N ILE A 36 -11.96 -2.29 0.82
CA ILE A 36 -12.16 -0.90 1.22
C ILE A 36 -13.58 -0.69 1.79
N ARG A 37 -14.61 -1.26 1.16
CA ARG A 37 -15.99 -1.18 1.66
C ARG A 37 -16.15 -1.82 3.03
N ARG A 38 -15.58 -3.01 3.26
CA ARG A 38 -15.62 -3.68 4.58
C ARG A 38 -14.97 -2.83 5.67
N SER A 39 -13.82 -2.25 5.39
CA SER A 39 -13.14 -1.39 6.36
C SER A 39 -13.94 -0.14 6.70
N ARG A 40 -14.53 0.50 5.68
CA ARG A 40 -15.38 1.68 5.88
C ARG A 40 -16.70 1.39 6.59
N ALA A 41 -17.18 0.15 6.52
CA ALA A 41 -18.31 -0.34 7.29
C ALA A 41 -17.95 -0.74 8.74
N GLY A 42 -16.68 -0.63 9.15
CA GLY A 42 -16.23 -1.03 10.48
C GLY A 42 -16.15 -2.54 10.69
N VAL A 43 -16.05 -3.32 9.60
CA VAL A 43 -16.02 -4.79 9.62
C VAL A 43 -14.57 -5.32 9.51
N SER A 44 -13.56 -4.45 9.59
CA SER A 44 -12.14 -4.82 9.56
C SER A 44 -11.50 -4.78 10.94
N GLU A 45 -10.47 -5.59 11.16
CA GLU A 45 -9.63 -5.51 12.36
C GLU A 45 -8.88 -4.17 12.39
N GLU A 46 -9.00 -3.41 13.48
CA GLU A 46 -8.37 -2.08 13.63
C GLU A 46 -6.84 -2.13 13.66
N SER A 47 -6.26 -3.27 14.06
CA SER A 47 -4.82 -3.46 14.16
C SER A 47 -4.18 -3.96 12.87
N ARG A 48 -4.87 -3.97 11.73
CA ARG A 48 -4.33 -4.46 10.46
C ARG A 48 -4.51 -3.44 9.34
N PRO A 49 -3.70 -3.53 8.27
CA PRO A 49 -3.96 -2.76 7.06
C PRO A 49 -5.37 -3.02 6.53
N ILE A 50 -6.00 -1.98 6.00
CA ILE A 50 -7.35 -2.04 5.42
C ILE A 50 -7.49 -3.14 4.36
N GLY A 51 -6.44 -3.32 3.57
CA GLY A 51 -6.34 -4.38 2.58
C GLY A 51 -4.87 -4.63 2.26
N SER A 52 -4.53 -5.90 2.20
CA SER A 52 -3.20 -6.40 1.86
C SER A 52 -3.33 -7.30 0.66
N PHE A 53 -2.67 -6.95 -0.46
CA PHE A 53 -2.83 -7.66 -1.72
C PHE A 53 -1.48 -8.00 -2.33
N ILE A 54 -1.40 -9.17 -2.96
CA ILE A 54 -0.30 -9.57 -3.83
C ILE A 54 -0.89 -9.77 -5.23
N PHE A 55 -0.44 -8.96 -6.18
CA PHE A 55 -0.85 -9.09 -7.57
C PHE A 55 0.21 -9.85 -8.36
N LEU A 56 -0.18 -10.97 -8.96
CA LEU A 56 0.68 -11.81 -9.78
C LEU A 56 0.29 -11.70 -11.25
N GLY A 57 1.28 -11.73 -12.13
CA GLY A 57 1.05 -11.72 -13.58
C GLY A 57 2.22 -11.11 -14.36
N PRO A 58 2.20 -11.14 -15.69
CA PRO A 58 3.22 -10.51 -16.54
C PRO A 58 3.34 -9.00 -16.34
N THR A 59 4.42 -8.40 -16.83
CA THR A 59 4.56 -6.94 -16.90
C THR A 59 3.49 -6.35 -17.81
N GLY A 60 2.97 -5.16 -17.47
CA GLY A 60 2.01 -4.43 -18.31
C GLY A 60 0.55 -4.87 -18.19
N VAL A 61 0.21 -5.88 -17.37
CA VAL A 61 -1.19 -6.34 -17.19
C VAL A 61 -2.03 -5.47 -16.25
N GLY A 62 -1.49 -4.37 -15.72
CA GLY A 62 -2.25 -3.41 -14.91
C GLY A 62 -2.07 -3.51 -13.39
N LYS A 63 -1.08 -4.26 -12.88
CA LYS A 63 -0.80 -4.39 -11.43
C LYS A 63 -0.56 -3.02 -10.75
N THR A 64 0.42 -2.28 -11.24
CA THR A 64 0.75 -0.91 -10.81
C THR A 64 -0.39 0.06 -11.12
N GLU A 65 -1.08 -0.15 -12.24
CA GLU A 65 -2.17 0.69 -12.70
C GLU A 65 -3.38 0.63 -11.76
N LEU A 66 -3.66 -0.53 -11.16
CA LEU A 66 -4.72 -0.69 -10.17
C LEU A 66 -4.45 0.18 -8.94
N ALA A 67 -3.22 0.21 -8.46
CA ALA A 67 -2.83 1.06 -7.34
C ALA A 67 -3.01 2.55 -7.66
N LYS A 68 -2.61 2.99 -8.87
CA LYS A 68 -2.81 4.37 -9.35
C LYS A 68 -4.27 4.75 -9.49
N ALA A 69 -5.07 3.88 -10.10
CA ALA A 69 -6.51 4.07 -10.25
C ALA A 69 -7.20 4.16 -8.88
N LEU A 70 -6.79 3.32 -7.92
CA LEU A 70 -7.27 3.37 -6.55
C LEU A 70 -6.86 4.67 -5.84
N ALA A 71 -5.61 5.13 -6.03
CA ALA A 71 -5.14 6.38 -5.43
C ALA A 71 -5.89 7.59 -5.98
N GLU A 72 -6.09 7.65 -7.29
CA GLU A 72 -6.93 8.67 -7.92
C GLU A 72 -8.34 8.64 -7.35
N PHE A 73 -8.95 7.45 -7.26
CA PHE A 73 -10.29 7.33 -6.71
C PHE A 73 -10.38 7.76 -5.23
N MET A 74 -9.41 7.39 -4.40
CA MET A 74 -9.46 7.63 -2.96
C MET A 74 -8.99 9.04 -2.56
N PHE A 75 -8.07 9.63 -3.31
CA PHE A 75 -7.33 10.84 -2.94
C PHE A 75 -7.36 11.94 -4.00
N ASP A 76 -8.08 11.73 -5.11
CA ASP A 76 -8.13 12.62 -6.26
C ASP A 76 -6.72 12.93 -6.81
N SER A 77 -5.80 11.96 -6.64
CA SER A 77 -4.44 12.01 -7.17
C SER A 77 -3.78 10.63 -7.28
N GLU A 78 -3.39 10.24 -8.49
CA GLU A 78 -2.55 9.05 -8.75
C GLU A 78 -1.20 9.08 -8.04
N GLN A 79 -0.71 10.28 -7.70
CA GLN A 79 0.57 10.46 -7.00
C GLN A 79 0.44 10.26 -5.49
N ALA A 80 -0.77 10.08 -4.96
CA ALA A 80 -1.00 9.80 -3.54
C ALA A 80 -0.70 8.32 -3.19
N ILE A 81 0.45 7.82 -3.64
CA ILE A 81 0.97 6.48 -3.37
C ILE A 81 2.35 6.63 -2.75
N ILE A 82 2.57 5.92 -1.64
CA ILE A 82 3.91 5.66 -1.11
C ILE A 82 4.46 4.48 -1.92
N ARG A 83 5.23 4.78 -2.96
CA ARG A 83 5.79 3.75 -3.85
C ARG A 83 7.21 3.42 -3.44
N LEU A 84 7.49 2.13 -3.31
CA LEU A 84 8.82 1.61 -3.09
C LEU A 84 9.16 0.65 -4.24
N ASP A 85 10.23 0.95 -4.95
CA ASP A 85 10.81 0.05 -5.94
C ASP A 85 11.66 -0.99 -5.20
N MET A 86 11.24 -2.25 -5.20
CA MET A 86 11.91 -3.31 -4.46
C MET A 86 13.26 -3.71 -5.06
N SER A 87 13.55 -3.30 -6.30
CA SER A 87 14.89 -3.41 -6.88
C SER A 87 15.93 -2.55 -6.15
N GLU A 88 15.54 -1.49 -5.45
CA GLU A 88 16.45 -0.69 -4.60
C GLU A 88 16.85 -1.43 -3.30
N TYR A 89 16.12 -2.50 -2.95
CA TYR A 89 16.28 -3.25 -1.71
C TYR A 89 16.82 -4.68 -1.95
N MET A 90 17.51 -4.90 -3.08
CA MET A 90 18.14 -6.18 -3.43
C MET A 90 19.26 -6.59 -2.45
N GLU A 91 19.93 -5.61 -1.85
CA GLU A 91 21.04 -5.83 -0.94
C GLU A 91 20.60 -5.81 0.52
N ARG A 92 21.21 -6.67 1.35
CA ARG A 92 20.88 -6.77 2.79
C ARG A 92 20.95 -5.44 3.53
N HIS A 93 21.96 -4.62 3.22
CA HIS A 93 22.13 -3.31 3.85
C HIS A 93 21.11 -2.27 3.38
N ALA A 94 20.57 -2.41 2.17
CA ALA A 94 19.52 -1.53 1.67
C ALA A 94 18.18 -1.80 2.38
N ALA A 95 17.89 -3.06 2.76
CA ALA A 95 16.71 -3.41 3.55
C ALA A 95 16.60 -2.58 4.84
N ALA A 96 17.71 -2.35 5.55
CA ALA A 96 17.71 -1.54 6.77
C ALA A 96 17.22 -0.09 6.52
N LYS A 97 17.50 0.51 5.35
CA LYS A 97 17.06 1.88 5.04
C LYS A 97 15.53 2.04 5.01
N MET A 98 14.78 0.95 4.80
CA MET A 98 13.32 0.99 4.77
C MET A 98 12.74 1.41 6.13
N ILE A 99 13.33 0.92 7.22
CA ILE A 99 12.87 1.15 8.61
C ILE A 99 13.78 2.08 9.41
N GLY A 100 14.97 2.40 8.91
CA GLY A 100 15.94 3.25 9.59
C GLY A 100 17.23 2.48 9.87
N SER A 101 18.36 3.19 9.88
CA SER A 101 19.63 2.58 10.28
C SER A 101 19.62 2.30 11.79
N PRO A 102 20.36 1.31 12.32
CA PRO A 102 20.48 1.13 13.77
C PRO A 102 21.22 2.29 14.46
N PRO A 103 21.07 2.47 15.79
CA PRO A 103 21.87 3.44 16.55
C PRO A 103 23.37 3.27 16.30
N GLY A 104 24.05 4.38 15.98
CA GLY A 104 25.49 4.40 15.67
C GLY A 104 25.87 4.24 14.19
N TYR A 105 24.88 4.11 13.29
CA TYR A 105 25.09 4.13 11.84
C TYR A 105 24.68 5.48 11.22
N VAL A 106 25.29 5.83 10.09
CA VAL A 106 24.92 7.04 9.32
C VAL A 106 23.46 6.94 8.87
N GLY A 107 22.67 7.97 9.15
CA GLY A 107 21.22 8.00 8.83
C GLY A 107 20.31 7.47 9.95
N TYR A 108 20.83 7.21 11.16
CA TYR A 108 19.99 6.87 12.33
C TYR A 108 18.97 7.97 12.65
N GLU A 109 19.38 9.24 12.63
CA GLU A 109 18.50 10.37 12.96
C GLU A 109 17.48 10.71 11.85
N GLU A 110 17.61 10.10 10.66
CA GLU A 110 16.73 10.39 9.51
C GLU A 110 15.44 9.55 9.52
N GLY A 111 15.34 8.54 10.40
CA GLY A 111 14.23 7.58 10.45
C GLY A 111 14.17 6.66 9.22
N GLY A 112 13.23 5.71 9.23
CA GLY A 112 12.98 4.86 8.08
C GLY A 112 12.29 5.58 6.92
N GLN A 113 12.72 5.28 5.68
CA GLN A 113 12.09 5.85 4.48
C GLN A 113 10.59 5.53 4.42
N LEU A 114 10.16 4.35 4.88
CA LEU A 114 8.76 3.96 4.92
C LEU A 114 8.05 4.50 6.16
N THR A 115 8.65 4.38 7.34
CA THR A 115 8.05 4.81 8.62
C THR A 115 7.74 6.30 8.63
N GLU A 116 8.66 7.14 8.14
CA GLU A 116 8.46 8.60 8.07
C GLU A 116 7.35 9.00 7.10
N GLN A 117 7.26 8.34 5.94
CA GLN A 117 6.20 8.63 4.96
C GLN A 117 4.81 8.26 5.50
N ILE A 118 4.70 7.11 6.17
CA ILE A 118 3.45 6.68 6.82
C ILE A 118 3.11 7.62 7.98
N ARG A 119 4.07 8.04 8.80
CA ARG A 119 3.82 8.97 9.91
C ARG A 119 3.24 10.31 9.42
N ARG A 120 3.69 10.80 8.27
CA ARG A 120 3.14 12.01 7.63
C ARG A 120 1.79 11.79 6.97
N ARG A 121 1.52 10.58 6.45
CA ARG A 121 0.28 10.20 5.76
C ARG A 121 -0.21 8.80 6.20
N PRO A 122 -0.84 8.69 7.38
CA PRO A 122 -1.25 7.39 7.93
C PRO A 122 -2.31 6.69 7.09
N TYR A 123 -3.15 7.47 6.41
CA TYR A 123 -4.13 6.97 5.45
C TYR A 123 -3.56 7.07 4.03
N SER A 124 -2.95 5.99 3.57
CA SER A 124 -2.21 5.95 2.30
C SER A 124 -2.28 4.59 1.62
N ILE A 125 -1.98 4.57 0.32
CA ILE A 125 -1.73 3.35 -0.44
C ILE A 125 -0.22 3.16 -0.50
N ILE A 126 0.25 1.99 -0.08
CA ILE A 126 1.65 1.60 -0.16
C ILE A 126 1.78 0.60 -1.31
N LEU A 127 2.66 0.89 -2.27
CA LEU A 127 2.94 0.02 -3.40
C LEU A 127 4.37 -0.48 -3.33
N PHE A 128 4.53 -1.79 -3.14
CA PHE A 128 5.80 -2.50 -3.29
C PHE A 128 5.88 -3.05 -4.72
N ASP A 129 6.59 -2.35 -5.60
CA ASP A 129 6.75 -2.74 -7.01
C ASP A 129 7.91 -3.72 -7.16
N GLU A 130 7.81 -4.68 -8.08
CA GLU A 130 8.83 -5.72 -8.33
C GLU A 130 9.28 -6.49 -7.06
N ILE A 131 8.33 -6.84 -6.19
CA ILE A 131 8.61 -7.45 -4.87
C ILE A 131 9.51 -8.68 -4.92
N GLU A 132 9.51 -9.43 -6.01
CA GLU A 132 10.39 -10.58 -6.23
C GLU A 132 11.88 -10.22 -6.28
N LYS A 133 12.22 -8.94 -6.45
CA LYS A 133 13.60 -8.44 -6.46
C LYS A 133 14.14 -8.12 -5.07
N ALA A 134 13.26 -7.94 -4.07
CA ALA A 134 13.69 -7.59 -2.73
C ALA A 134 14.59 -8.65 -2.09
N HIS A 135 15.52 -8.21 -1.25
CA HIS A 135 16.29 -9.11 -0.38
C HIS A 135 15.33 -9.86 0.58
N PRO A 136 15.60 -11.14 0.92
CA PRO A 136 14.76 -11.93 1.83
C PRO A 136 14.40 -11.26 3.17
N GLU A 137 15.32 -10.47 3.73
CA GLU A 137 15.09 -9.72 4.98
C GLU A 137 13.98 -8.68 4.88
N VAL A 138 13.67 -8.17 3.68
CA VAL A 138 12.54 -7.25 3.48
C VAL A 138 11.22 -7.94 3.79
N PHE A 139 11.08 -9.23 3.45
CA PHE A 139 9.85 -9.97 3.72
C PHE A 139 9.58 -10.13 5.22
N ASN A 140 10.61 -10.24 6.06
CA ASN A 140 10.42 -10.30 7.52
C ASN A 140 9.74 -9.02 8.03
N MET A 141 10.14 -7.86 7.50
CA MET A 141 9.51 -6.57 7.83
C MET A 141 8.09 -6.48 7.26
N LEU A 142 7.89 -6.92 6.02
CA LEU A 142 6.56 -6.94 5.41
C LEU A 142 5.60 -7.83 6.19
N LEU A 143 6.03 -9.00 6.68
CA LEU A 143 5.19 -9.87 7.51
C LEU A 143 4.67 -9.13 8.76
N GLN A 144 5.51 -8.35 9.45
CA GLN A 144 5.07 -7.54 10.59
C GLN A 144 4.02 -6.50 10.19
N ILE A 145 4.22 -5.82 9.06
CA ILE A 145 3.26 -4.83 8.54
C ILE A 145 1.92 -5.49 8.20
N LEU A 146 1.98 -6.65 7.53
CA LEU A 146 0.80 -7.38 7.06
C LEU A 146 0.02 -8.03 8.21
N ASP A 147 0.71 -8.54 9.23
CA ASP A 147 0.10 -9.24 10.36
C ASP A 147 -0.40 -8.30 11.47
N GLU A 148 0.38 -7.27 11.80
CA GLU A 148 0.15 -6.41 12.98
C GLU A 148 -0.15 -4.94 12.64
N GLY A 149 -0.11 -4.57 11.36
CA GLY A 149 -0.34 -3.18 10.93
C GLY A 149 0.66 -2.19 11.53
N ARG A 150 1.80 -2.68 12.02
CA ARG A 150 2.80 -1.92 12.76
C ARG A 150 4.17 -2.12 12.15
N LEU A 151 4.96 -1.06 12.23
CA LEU A 151 6.36 -1.06 11.86
C LEU A 151 7.09 -0.29 12.97
N THR A 152 8.06 -0.94 13.60
CA THR A 152 8.85 -0.33 14.67
C THR A 152 10.10 0.28 14.06
N ASP A 153 10.31 1.57 14.31
CA ASP A 153 11.54 2.28 13.94
C ASP A 153 12.67 1.92 14.93
N SER A 154 13.93 2.18 14.55
CA SER A 154 15.13 1.84 15.34
C SER A 154 15.44 2.85 16.44
#